data_AF-A0A498NTW7-F1
#
_entry.id   AF-A0A498NTW7-F1
#
_cell.length_a   1.000
_cell.length_b   1.000
_cell.length_c   1.000
_cell.angle_alpha   90.00
_cell.angle_beta   90.00
_cell.angle_gamma   90.00
#
_symmetry.space_group_name_H-M   'P 1'
#
loop_
_entity.id
_entity.type
_entity.pdbx_description
1 polymer ?
#
loop_
_entity_poly.entity_id
_entity_poly.type
_entity_poly.pdbx_seq_one_letter_code
_entity_poly.pdbx_strand_id
1 'polypeptide(L)'
;MGAAAFSSEVLFLWRTGGVSPKGRWSPSGLLTPALLVLFLRCASLLSDSYVIYEGNVVTFLLFTLSVYVPLRLNWDGLLVPLPPPDTQKPPRLLPTALPSSVVRRQATILLVWLGVLVGSLYLSLSFHNCREEQGTCQPSPFLSPLSRVQNSQLRNLHYVLSVGSLALWGYLLHRWLRHYGNLNCTSLTVFSACFLVPLACVCLGLHWAVSATPEDTFRNLSELIGLAQVFLPRATFGLLGLGLLLLWVDPMTVFLKSKTPLNSRGTSLPPPKYRASTGISPQAELHHLIPQLYQRIRHSLEDGGTESGETDSRPAVEAYGLGTVYSAPLVLLCGLLGLVLLLLHPEGMALAFLLLLLEAGAMLHIHACSANLSSLHKHSNGFSVPWAPVVSWSLAAAQFFHATGHLPTFPSIQWGAAFVGFPQGHTGTVLPASLVTLNTFSSHIIFAVGCPLLLFWPLVCEVRGTRSTRLAGEEESEDAVMEMRLRESPQKFSSGLLQLSARYLFVNGAQVFASVCAAAILRRHLMVWKVFAPKLMFEASGFIVGSVFVILGVAMVMRVDLSVGRLFKKLLPQNSR
;
A
#
# COMPACT_ATOMS: atom_id res chain seq x y z
N MET A 1 44.35 11.35 2.51
CA MET A 1 44.63 10.85 1.14
C MET A 1 43.45 10.10 0.49
N GLY A 2 42.40 9.69 1.20
CA GLY A 2 41.24 8.99 0.60
C GLY A 2 40.23 9.84 -0.18
N ALA A 3 40.18 11.16 0.04
CA ALA A 3 39.24 12.05 -0.66
C ALA A 3 39.62 12.32 -2.13
N ALA A 4 40.92 12.23 -2.47
CA ALA A 4 41.41 12.45 -3.83
C ALA A 4 41.26 11.20 -4.73
N ALA A 5 41.26 10.00 -4.16
CA ALA A 5 41.01 8.75 -4.90
C ALA A 5 39.51 8.58 -5.24
N PHE A 6 38.61 9.07 -4.38
CA PHE A 6 37.17 9.03 -4.65
C PHE A 6 36.75 10.06 -5.71
N SER A 7 37.38 11.23 -5.74
CA SER A 7 37.09 12.23 -6.76
C SER A 7 37.62 11.84 -8.15
N SER A 8 38.76 11.14 -8.24
CA SER A 8 39.30 10.67 -9.53
C SER A 8 38.50 9.52 -10.13
N GLU A 9 37.99 8.59 -9.32
CA GLU A 9 37.08 7.51 -9.76
C GLU A 9 35.73 8.08 -10.25
N VAL A 10 35.17 9.07 -9.55
CA VAL A 10 33.92 9.74 -9.97
C VAL A 10 34.13 10.52 -11.27
N LEU A 11 35.29 11.16 -11.47
CA LEU A 11 35.61 11.87 -12.71
C LEU A 11 35.90 10.91 -13.89
N PHE A 12 36.45 9.73 -13.60
CA PHE A 12 36.69 8.68 -14.59
C PHE A 12 35.38 8.03 -15.07
N LEU A 13 34.44 7.80 -14.16
CA LEU A 13 33.06 7.40 -14.48
C LEU A 13 32.29 8.50 -15.21
N TRP A 14 32.55 9.78 -14.89
CA TRP A 14 31.97 10.94 -15.58
C TRP A 14 32.39 11.03 -17.05
N ARG A 15 33.66 10.75 -17.37
CA ARG A 15 34.17 10.84 -18.76
C ARG A 15 33.83 9.65 -19.65
N THR A 16 33.57 8.47 -19.07
CA THR A 16 33.34 7.24 -19.85
C THR A 16 31.87 6.99 -20.22
N GLY A 17 30.92 7.74 -19.65
CA GLY A 17 29.49 7.66 -19.98
C GLY A 17 29.08 8.23 -21.35
N GLY A 18 30.00 8.89 -22.07
CA GLY A 18 29.70 9.56 -23.33
C GLY A 18 29.75 8.69 -24.59
N VAL A 19 30.46 7.55 -24.58
CA VAL A 19 30.65 6.74 -25.78
C VAL A 19 30.82 5.26 -25.43
N SER A 20 29.76 4.46 -25.53
CA SER A 20 29.93 3.03 -25.85
C SER A 20 28.68 2.42 -26.48
N PRO A 21 28.82 1.66 -27.58
CA PRO A 21 27.69 1.11 -28.31
C PRO A 21 27.08 -0.09 -27.60
N LYS A 22 25.77 -0.26 -27.81
CA LYS A 22 24.95 -1.40 -27.35
C LYS A 22 25.62 -2.73 -27.75
N GLY A 23 25.90 -3.58 -26.77
CA GLY A 23 26.21 -4.99 -27.03
C GLY A 23 27.40 -5.57 -26.27
N ARG A 24 27.40 -5.51 -24.94
CA ARG A 24 28.14 -6.46 -24.08
C ARG A 24 27.55 -6.41 -22.68
N TRP A 25 27.44 -7.57 -22.03
CA TRP A 25 26.96 -7.69 -20.66
C TRP A 25 27.74 -6.75 -19.75
N SER A 26 27.09 -5.66 -19.35
CA SER A 26 27.68 -4.69 -18.44
C SER A 26 27.20 -5.00 -17.02
N PRO A 27 28.10 -5.11 -16.02
CA PRO A 27 27.72 -5.26 -14.61
C PRO A 27 26.87 -4.08 -14.09
N SER A 28 26.80 -2.97 -14.84
CA SER A 28 25.91 -1.84 -14.57
C SER A 28 24.40 -2.17 -14.69
N GLY A 29 24.03 -3.26 -15.38
CA GLY A 29 22.65 -3.74 -15.40
C GLY A 29 22.25 -4.56 -14.16
N LEU A 30 23.22 -5.11 -13.43
CA LEU A 30 23.00 -6.02 -12.31
C LEU A 30 22.91 -5.28 -10.96
N LEU A 31 23.65 -4.18 -10.81
CA LEU A 31 23.69 -3.35 -9.60
C LEU A 31 22.75 -2.14 -9.72
N THR A 32 21.44 -2.39 -9.69
CA THR A 32 20.50 -1.28 -9.50
C THR A 32 20.70 -0.67 -8.10
N PRO A 33 20.57 0.65 -7.90
CA PRO A 33 20.78 1.27 -6.59
C PRO A 33 19.91 0.68 -5.47
N ALA A 34 18.72 0.19 -5.80
CA ALA A 34 17.86 -0.53 -4.86
C ALA A 34 18.49 -1.84 -4.35
N LEU A 35 19.12 -2.61 -5.23
CA LEU A 35 19.83 -3.84 -4.86
C LEU A 35 21.13 -3.53 -4.10
N LEU A 36 21.79 -2.41 -4.40
CA LEU A 36 22.92 -1.93 -3.61
C LEU A 36 22.50 -1.55 -2.18
N VAL A 37 21.39 -0.82 -2.02
CA VAL A 37 20.82 -0.52 -0.70
C VAL A 37 20.45 -1.79 0.06
N LEU A 38 19.86 -2.77 -0.61
CA LEU A 38 19.58 -4.08 -0.01
C LEU A 38 20.87 -4.79 0.43
N PHE A 39 21.90 -4.81 -0.42
CA PHE A 39 23.19 -5.40 -0.08
C PHE A 39 23.83 -4.69 1.12
N LEU A 40 23.80 -3.36 1.16
CA LEU A 40 24.30 -2.57 2.29
C LEU A 40 23.57 -2.92 3.58
N ARG A 41 22.23 -3.03 3.53
CA ARG A 41 21.40 -3.45 4.67
C ARG A 41 21.74 -4.87 5.14
N CYS A 42 21.99 -5.80 4.22
CA CYS A 42 22.41 -7.16 4.56
C CYS A 42 23.82 -7.19 5.19
N ALA A 43 24.78 -6.49 4.58
CA ALA A 43 26.18 -6.47 5.02
C ALA A 43 26.33 -5.79 6.38
N SER A 44 25.50 -4.78 6.67
CA SER A 44 25.55 -4.04 7.93
C SER A 44 25.16 -4.89 9.14
N LEU A 45 24.46 -6.02 8.97
CA LEU A 45 24.18 -6.98 10.05
C LEU A 45 25.44 -7.61 10.65
N LEU A 46 26.62 -7.47 10.02
CA LEU A 46 27.90 -7.88 10.59
C LEU A 46 28.48 -6.88 11.61
N SER A 47 27.86 -5.71 11.77
CA SER A 47 28.29 -4.67 12.70
C SER A 47 27.36 -4.59 13.92
N ASP A 48 27.92 -4.68 15.12
CA ASP A 48 27.16 -4.51 16.36
C ASP A 48 26.47 -3.14 16.43
N SER A 49 27.19 -2.08 16.04
CA SER A 49 26.67 -0.71 16.04
C SER A 49 25.46 -0.55 15.12
N TYR A 50 25.44 -1.26 14.01
CA TYR A 50 24.31 -1.25 13.10
C TYR A 50 23.08 -1.91 13.74
N VAL A 51 23.22 -3.09 14.34
CA VAL A 51 22.08 -3.79 14.96
C VAL A 51 21.50 -2.97 16.13
N ILE A 52 22.34 -2.18 16.81
CA ILE A 52 21.91 -1.27 17.87
C ILE A 52 21.14 -0.06 17.32
N TYR A 53 21.59 0.55 16.22
CA TYR A 53 20.97 1.75 15.63
C TYR A 53 20.15 1.47 14.37
N GLU A 54 19.67 0.24 14.21
CA GLU A 54 19.03 -0.23 12.98
C GLU A 54 17.87 0.68 12.55
N GLY A 55 17.01 1.08 13.49
CA GLY A 55 15.89 1.99 13.21
C GLY A 55 16.34 3.27 12.51
N ASN A 56 17.41 3.92 12.99
CA ASN A 56 17.93 5.14 12.37
C ASN A 56 18.54 4.88 10.99
N VAL A 57 19.25 3.76 10.84
CA VAL A 57 19.92 3.44 9.57
C VAL A 57 18.90 3.04 8.50
N VAL A 58 17.87 2.27 8.85
CA VAL A 58 16.80 1.91 7.92
C VAL A 58 16.05 3.16 7.45
N THR A 59 15.73 4.09 8.36
CA THR A 59 15.13 5.39 8.01
C THR A 59 16.03 6.19 7.06
N PHE A 60 17.35 6.21 7.31
CA PHE A 60 18.32 6.88 6.42
C PHE A 60 18.42 6.23 5.03
N LEU A 61 18.42 4.89 4.96
CA LEU A 61 18.44 4.16 3.69
C LEU A 61 17.16 4.41 2.90
N LEU A 62 15.99 4.44 3.57
CA LEU A 62 14.71 4.76 2.94
C LEU A 62 14.67 6.20 2.44
N PHE A 63 15.15 7.16 3.23
CA PHE A 63 15.30 8.55 2.81
C PHE A 63 16.15 8.66 1.55
N THR A 64 17.32 8.03 1.54
CA THR A 64 18.27 8.09 0.43
C THR A 64 17.68 7.48 -0.84
N LEU A 65 17.01 6.33 -0.73
CA LEU A 65 16.35 5.70 -1.88
C LEU A 65 15.17 6.52 -2.38
N SER A 66 14.43 7.20 -1.49
CA SER A 66 13.30 8.06 -1.84
C SER A 66 13.73 9.34 -2.56
N VAL A 67 14.85 9.96 -2.14
CA VAL A 67 15.45 11.12 -2.81
C VAL A 67 16.14 10.74 -4.12
N TYR A 68 16.67 9.53 -4.22
CA TYR A 68 17.27 9.03 -5.46
C TYR A 68 16.27 8.99 -6.63
N VAL A 69 15.00 8.65 -6.39
CA VAL A 69 13.95 8.57 -7.44
C VAL A 69 13.79 9.88 -8.22
N PRO A 70 13.48 11.04 -7.61
CA PRO A 70 13.36 12.31 -8.32
C PRO A 70 14.68 12.75 -8.95
N LEU A 71 15.82 12.52 -8.30
CA LEU A 71 17.14 12.86 -8.86
C LEU A 71 17.41 12.08 -10.16
N ARG A 72 17.08 10.79 -10.17
CA ARG A 72 17.20 9.96 -11.37
C ARG A 72 16.26 10.43 -12.47
N LEU A 73 15.00 10.74 -12.15
CA LEU A 73 14.05 11.27 -13.13
C LEU A 73 14.51 12.61 -13.72
N ASN A 74 15.16 13.45 -12.91
CA ASN A 74 15.76 14.69 -13.39
C ASN A 74 16.96 14.42 -14.31
N TRP A 75 17.84 13.49 -13.92
CA TRP A 75 19.01 13.10 -14.70
C TRP A 75 18.64 12.49 -16.06
N ASP A 76 17.59 11.69 -16.10
CA ASP A 76 17.03 11.11 -17.32
C ASP A 76 16.31 12.16 -18.21
N GLY A 77 16.30 13.44 -17.80
CA GLY A 77 15.69 14.55 -18.53
C GLY A 77 14.16 14.56 -18.49
N LEU A 78 13.53 13.69 -17.67
CA LEU A 78 12.09 13.50 -17.64
C LEU A 78 11.35 14.59 -16.85
N LEU A 79 12.05 15.28 -15.94
CA LEU A 79 11.51 16.40 -15.16
C LEU A 79 11.75 17.78 -15.80
N VAL A 80 12.56 17.85 -16.86
CA VAL A 80 12.87 19.10 -17.57
C VAL A 80 11.99 19.21 -18.81
N PRO A 81 11.22 20.31 -18.99
CA PRO A 81 10.48 20.54 -20.22
C PRO A 81 11.42 20.62 -21.42
N LEU A 82 11.18 19.83 -22.47
CA LEU A 82 11.93 19.95 -23.73
C LEU A 82 11.63 21.32 -24.35
N PRO A 83 12.63 22.04 -24.93
CA PRO A 83 12.35 23.26 -25.68
C PRO A 83 11.33 23.01 -26.80
N PRO A 84 10.48 24.00 -27.12
CA PRO A 84 9.53 23.88 -28.22
C PRO A 84 10.29 23.55 -29.52
N PRO A 85 9.72 22.69 -30.40
CA PRO A 85 10.41 22.31 -31.62
C PRO A 85 10.64 23.54 -32.51
N ASP A 86 11.89 23.79 -32.88
CA ASP A 86 12.24 24.76 -33.93
C ASP A 86 11.52 24.33 -35.22
N THR A 87 10.71 25.23 -35.78
CA THR A 87 9.89 25.05 -36.99
C THR A 87 10.69 24.83 -38.28
N GLN A 88 12.01 24.66 -38.21
CA GLN A 88 12.91 24.64 -39.37
C GLN A 88 13.63 23.29 -39.63
N LYS A 89 13.37 22.23 -38.86
CA LYS A 89 13.98 20.90 -39.11
C LYS A 89 12.95 19.84 -39.51
N PRO A 90 13.26 18.98 -40.50
CA PRO A 90 12.33 17.97 -41.00
C PRO A 90 11.99 16.92 -39.93
N PRO A 91 10.81 16.27 -40.01
CA PRO A 91 10.29 15.39 -38.97
C PRO A 91 11.05 14.07 -38.97
N ARG A 92 12.21 14.03 -38.29
CA ARG A 92 12.93 12.79 -37.98
C ARG A 92 12.59 12.39 -36.54
N LEU A 93 11.70 11.40 -36.38
CA LEU A 93 11.53 10.53 -35.20
C LEU A 93 11.82 11.21 -33.83
N LEU A 94 11.27 12.40 -33.60
CA LEU A 94 11.39 13.08 -32.32
C LEU A 94 10.41 12.42 -31.34
N PRO A 95 10.85 12.03 -30.13
CA PRO A 95 9.92 11.58 -29.10
C PRO A 95 8.90 12.70 -28.88
N THR A 96 7.62 12.35 -28.91
CA THR A 96 6.50 13.24 -28.63
C THR A 96 6.80 14.11 -27.41
N ALA A 97 7.09 15.40 -27.64
CA ALA A 97 7.41 16.33 -26.58
C ALA A 97 6.18 16.50 -25.68
N LEU A 98 6.31 16.13 -24.40
CA LEU A 98 5.23 16.28 -23.44
C LEU A 98 4.89 17.76 -23.25
N PRO A 99 3.60 18.12 -23.13
CA PRO A 99 3.21 19.47 -22.75
C PRO A 99 3.83 19.83 -21.40
N SER A 100 4.50 20.99 -21.36
CA SER A 100 5.25 21.48 -20.19
C SER A 100 4.39 21.60 -18.91
N SER A 101 3.07 21.76 -19.07
CA SER A 101 2.09 21.78 -17.98
C SER A 101 1.94 20.44 -17.27
N VAL A 102 1.96 19.32 -18.01
CA VAL A 102 1.84 17.96 -17.45
C VAL A 102 3.10 17.57 -16.68
N VAL A 103 4.28 17.87 -17.25
CA VAL A 103 5.57 17.64 -16.57
C VAL A 103 5.65 18.46 -15.28
N ARG A 104 5.26 19.74 -15.33
CA ARG A 104 5.24 20.61 -14.14
C ARG A 104 4.29 20.07 -13.07
N ARG A 105 3.08 19.66 -13.44
CA ARG A 105 2.10 19.08 -12.51
C ARG A 105 2.62 17.80 -11.86
N GLN A 106 3.20 16.88 -12.63
CA GLN A 106 3.77 15.64 -12.10
C GLN A 106 4.97 15.91 -11.19
N ALA A 107 5.84 16.87 -11.54
CA ALA A 107 6.94 17.30 -10.70
C ALA A 107 6.46 17.91 -9.37
N THR A 108 5.41 18.75 -9.38
CA THR A 108 4.81 19.28 -8.15
C THR A 108 4.21 18.18 -7.28
N ILE A 109 3.47 17.23 -7.88
CA ILE A 109 2.91 16.09 -7.14
C ILE A 109 4.03 15.27 -6.51
N LEU A 110 5.10 14.98 -7.26
CA LEU A 110 6.27 14.26 -6.77
C LEU A 110 6.94 14.97 -5.59
N LEU A 111 7.13 16.29 -5.66
CA LEU A 111 7.72 17.10 -4.59
C LEU A 111 6.84 17.13 -3.34
N VAL A 112 5.51 17.28 -3.49
CA VAL A 112 4.58 17.26 -2.35
C VAL A 112 4.64 15.93 -1.62
N TRP A 113 4.56 14.80 -2.34
CA TRP A 113 4.60 13.48 -1.71
C TRP A 113 5.98 13.14 -1.16
N LEU A 114 7.06 13.61 -1.79
CA LEU A 114 8.39 13.51 -1.21
C LEU A 114 8.47 14.27 0.12
N GLY A 115 7.90 15.48 0.20
CA GLY A 115 7.81 16.24 1.44
C GLY A 115 7.02 15.51 2.53
N VAL A 116 5.87 14.92 2.18
CA VAL A 116 5.07 14.10 3.11
C VAL A 116 5.88 12.90 3.61
N LEU A 117 6.57 12.18 2.71
CA LEU A 117 7.42 11.05 3.05
C LEU A 117 8.56 11.48 3.98
N VAL A 118 9.31 12.54 3.63
CA VAL A 118 10.42 13.00 4.46
C VAL A 118 9.92 13.47 5.84
N GLY A 119 8.78 14.16 5.89
CA GLY A 119 8.14 14.54 7.14
C GLY A 119 7.74 13.34 8.00
N SER A 120 7.17 12.29 7.39
CA SER A 120 6.81 11.06 8.12
C SER A 120 8.04 10.32 8.63
N LEU A 121 9.11 10.22 7.83
CA LEU A 121 10.37 9.60 8.22
C LEU A 121 10.91 10.23 9.50
N TYR A 122 11.08 11.57 9.52
CA TYR A 122 11.66 12.26 10.68
C TYR A 122 10.75 12.24 11.90
N LEU A 123 9.43 12.40 11.72
CA LEU A 123 8.50 12.35 12.84
C LEU A 123 8.39 10.93 13.42
N SER A 124 8.58 9.89 12.61
CA SER A 124 8.60 8.50 13.09
C SER A 124 9.76 8.22 14.05
N LEU A 125 10.90 8.93 13.92
CA LEU A 125 12.04 8.82 14.84
C LEU A 125 11.71 9.30 16.27
N SER A 126 10.65 10.08 16.45
CA SER A 126 10.18 10.49 17.77
C SER A 126 9.59 9.34 18.59
N PHE A 127 9.24 8.20 17.97
CA PHE A 127 8.64 7.03 18.62
C PHE A 127 9.66 5.92 18.91
N HIS A 128 10.91 6.30 19.21
CA HIS A 128 11.97 5.33 19.48
C HIS A 128 11.85 4.73 20.88
N ASN A 129 12.22 3.46 20.97
CA ASN A 129 12.51 2.76 22.22
C ASN A 129 14.02 2.53 22.33
N CYS A 130 14.51 2.39 23.56
CA CYS A 130 15.94 2.33 23.83
C CYS A 130 16.41 0.91 24.15
N ARG A 131 17.58 0.56 23.62
CA ARG A 131 18.31 -0.65 24.05
C ARG A 131 19.20 -0.31 25.24
N GLU A 132 19.40 -1.29 26.13
CA GLU A 132 20.33 -1.16 27.26
C GLU A 132 21.76 -0.78 26.81
N GLU A 133 22.20 -1.28 25.65
CA GLU A 133 23.52 -1.02 25.06
C GLU A 133 23.74 0.47 24.70
N GLN A 134 22.68 1.25 24.56
CA GLN A 134 22.78 2.66 24.15
C GLN A 134 23.11 3.60 25.32
N GLY A 135 23.09 3.10 26.56
CA GLY A 135 23.50 3.84 27.76
C GLY A 135 22.61 5.03 28.10
N THR A 136 22.80 6.17 27.43
CA THR A 136 22.14 7.46 27.72
C THR A 136 20.79 7.66 27.02
N CYS A 137 20.28 6.64 26.33
CA CYS A 137 19.02 6.72 25.60
C CYS A 137 17.82 6.74 26.56
N GLN A 138 16.93 7.72 26.40
CA GLN A 138 15.65 7.79 27.11
C GLN A 138 14.52 7.39 26.16
N PRO A 139 13.65 6.44 26.54
CA PRO A 139 12.56 6.01 25.66
C PRO A 139 11.58 7.15 25.45
N SER A 140 10.95 7.17 24.27
CA SER A 140 9.98 8.22 23.95
C SER A 140 8.77 8.21 24.91
N PRO A 141 8.24 9.40 25.28
CA PRO A 141 7.11 9.50 26.20
C PRO A 141 5.82 8.90 25.62
N PHE A 142 5.73 8.79 24.29
CA PHE A 142 4.59 8.21 23.57
C PHE A 142 4.43 6.69 23.76
N LEU A 143 5.50 5.99 24.18
CA LEU A 143 5.45 4.56 24.47
C LEU A 143 4.85 4.26 25.85
N SER A 144 4.88 5.23 26.76
CA SER A 144 4.31 5.06 28.09
C SER A 144 2.78 5.16 28.04
N PRO A 145 2.04 4.25 28.71
CA PRO A 145 0.58 4.35 28.78
C PRO A 145 0.16 5.63 29.51
N LEU A 146 -0.92 6.26 29.06
CA LEU A 146 -1.43 7.54 29.55
C LEU A 146 -1.78 7.51 31.03
N SER A 147 -2.13 6.35 31.58
CA SER A 147 -2.39 6.17 33.01
C SER A 147 -1.18 6.49 33.89
N ARG A 148 0.05 6.35 33.37
CA ARG A 148 1.30 6.66 34.09
C ARG A 148 1.73 8.12 34.01
N VAL A 149 1.12 8.91 33.13
CA VAL A 149 1.46 10.33 32.95
C VAL A 149 0.83 11.16 34.08
N GLN A 150 1.67 11.68 34.97
CA GLN A 150 1.23 12.47 36.14
C GLN A 150 0.63 13.84 35.76
N ASN A 151 1.18 14.50 34.74
CA ASN A 151 0.74 15.82 34.30
C ASN A 151 -0.59 15.74 33.54
N SER A 152 -1.66 16.28 34.12
CA SER A 152 -3.02 16.24 33.56
C SER A 152 -3.13 16.90 32.19
N GLN A 153 -2.48 18.06 31.98
CA GLN A 153 -2.47 18.77 30.70
C GLN A 153 -1.78 17.95 29.60
N LEU A 154 -0.64 17.34 29.91
CA LEU A 154 0.12 16.51 28.97
C LEU A 154 -0.64 15.22 28.62
N ARG A 155 -1.27 14.58 29.61
CA ARG A 155 -2.13 13.42 29.42
C ARG A 155 -3.30 13.72 28.47
N ASN A 156 -3.98 14.85 28.70
CA ASN A 156 -5.08 15.28 27.84
C ASN A 156 -4.59 15.62 26.42
N LEU A 157 -3.44 16.26 26.28
CA LEU A 157 -2.84 16.57 24.98
C LEU A 157 -2.52 15.28 24.20
N HIS A 158 -1.86 14.31 24.83
CA HIS A 158 -1.56 13.02 24.20
C HIS A 158 -2.84 12.28 23.82
N TYR A 159 -3.86 12.28 24.69
CA TYR A 159 -5.14 11.66 24.38
C TYR A 159 -5.83 12.30 23.17
N VAL A 160 -5.91 13.63 23.13
CA VAL A 160 -6.49 14.38 22.00
C VAL A 160 -5.71 14.13 20.72
N LEU A 161 -4.38 14.08 20.79
CA LEU A 161 -3.53 13.76 19.65
C LEU A 161 -3.78 12.34 19.13
N SER A 162 -3.92 11.36 20.02
CA SER A 162 -4.21 9.97 19.67
C SER A 162 -5.58 9.82 19.02
N VAL A 163 -6.63 10.39 19.62
CA VAL A 163 -7.99 10.36 19.05
C VAL A 163 -8.06 11.14 17.73
N GLY A 164 -7.38 12.28 17.64
CA GLY A 164 -7.27 13.05 16.40
C GLY A 164 -6.58 12.26 15.29
N SER A 165 -5.51 11.52 15.63
CA SER A 165 -4.79 10.66 14.68
C SER A 165 -5.66 9.49 14.21
N LEU A 166 -6.43 8.87 15.12
CA LEU A 166 -7.38 7.80 14.80
C LEU A 166 -8.53 8.30 13.90
N ALA A 167 -9.07 9.48 14.20
CA ALA A 167 -10.10 10.11 13.38
C ALA A 167 -9.56 10.44 11.99
N LEU A 168 -8.34 10.96 11.89
CA LEU A 168 -7.69 11.27 10.62
C LEU A 168 -7.41 10.00 9.80
N TRP A 169 -6.98 8.90 10.44
CA TRP A 169 -6.82 7.58 9.78
C TRP A 169 -8.14 7.13 9.13
N GLY A 170 -9.24 7.12 9.89
CA GLY A 170 -10.56 6.74 9.38
C GLY A 170 -11.06 7.69 8.29
N TYR A 171 -10.85 9.00 8.47
CA TYR A 171 -11.22 10.01 7.49
C TYR A 171 -10.46 9.88 6.18
N LEU A 172 -9.14 9.65 6.20
CA LEU A 172 -8.33 9.50 4.99
C LEU A 172 -8.75 8.25 4.20
N LEU A 173 -8.98 7.14 4.90
CA LEU A 173 -9.50 5.91 4.29
C LEU A 173 -10.86 6.15 3.60
N HIS A 174 -11.79 6.76 4.33
CA HIS A 174 -13.13 7.04 3.81
C HIS A 174 -13.10 8.06 2.66
N ARG A 175 -12.30 9.14 2.78
CA ARG A 175 -12.13 10.16 1.75
C ARG A 175 -11.55 9.58 0.47
N TRP A 176 -10.56 8.70 0.58
CA TRP A 176 -9.96 8.04 -0.59
C TRP A 176 -10.99 7.15 -1.29
N LEU A 177 -11.72 6.31 -0.55
CA LEU A 177 -12.77 5.45 -1.12
C LEU A 177 -13.87 6.28 -1.80
N ARG A 178 -14.31 7.37 -1.16
CA ARG A 178 -15.30 8.31 -1.72
C ARG A 178 -14.80 8.98 -3.01
N HIS A 179 -13.54 9.40 -3.02
CA HIS A 179 -12.95 10.11 -4.16
C HIS A 179 -12.95 9.28 -5.44
N TYR A 180 -12.75 7.97 -5.32
CA TYR A 180 -12.80 7.03 -6.45
C TYR A 180 -14.19 6.42 -6.70
N GLY A 181 -15.24 6.92 -6.04
CA GLY A 181 -16.63 6.50 -6.27
C GLY A 181 -16.98 5.13 -5.70
N ASN A 182 -16.14 4.56 -4.82
CA ASN A 182 -16.33 3.23 -4.24
C ASN A 182 -17.42 3.16 -3.17
N LEU A 183 -17.96 4.30 -2.71
CA LEU A 183 -18.95 4.39 -1.63
C LEU A 183 -20.38 4.68 -2.10
N ASN A 184 -20.63 4.68 -3.42
CA ASN A 184 -21.94 5.02 -3.97
C ASN A 184 -22.91 3.82 -4.04
N CYS A 185 -22.48 2.62 -3.62
CA CYS A 185 -23.27 1.38 -3.65
C CYS A 185 -23.93 1.06 -2.31
N THR A 186 -25.00 0.28 -2.36
CA THR A 186 -25.57 -0.42 -1.19
C THR A 186 -24.95 -1.82 -1.00
N SER A 187 -23.63 -1.97 -1.15
CA SER A 187 -22.94 -3.26 -0.95
C SER A 187 -22.53 -3.48 0.51
N LEU A 188 -22.29 -4.74 0.89
CA LEU A 188 -21.89 -5.11 2.26
C LEU A 188 -20.52 -4.51 2.64
N THR A 189 -19.63 -4.35 1.67
CA THR A 189 -18.33 -3.68 1.84
C THR A 189 -18.46 -2.19 2.06
N VAL A 190 -19.39 -1.53 1.37
CA VAL A 190 -19.68 -0.11 1.59
C VAL A 190 -20.28 0.09 2.99
N PHE A 191 -21.15 -0.83 3.44
CA PHE A 191 -21.62 -0.80 4.82
C PHE A 191 -20.46 -0.89 5.83
N SER A 192 -19.50 -1.77 5.59
CA SER A 192 -18.30 -1.86 6.42
C SER A 192 -17.48 -0.56 6.43
N ALA A 193 -17.24 0.04 5.27
CA ALA A 193 -16.45 1.26 5.16
C ALA A 193 -17.15 2.52 5.72
N CYS A 194 -18.49 2.59 5.62
CA CYS A 194 -19.27 3.75 6.04
C CYS A 194 -19.72 3.69 7.51
N PHE A 195 -19.97 2.49 8.05
CA PHE A 195 -20.53 2.33 9.39
C PHE A 195 -19.61 1.59 10.35
N LEU A 196 -19.07 0.42 9.95
CA LEU A 196 -18.25 -0.38 10.86
C LEU A 196 -16.91 0.29 11.19
N VAL A 197 -16.24 0.90 10.21
CA VAL A 197 -14.96 1.60 10.44
C VAL A 197 -15.12 2.80 11.39
N PRO A 198 -16.05 3.76 11.16
CA PRO A 198 -16.23 4.86 12.11
C PRO A 198 -16.67 4.39 13.50
N LEU A 199 -17.55 3.39 13.59
CA LEU A 199 -17.98 2.83 14.87
C LEU A 199 -16.81 2.20 15.62
N ALA A 200 -15.96 1.43 14.93
CA ALA A 200 -14.76 0.85 15.53
C ALA A 200 -13.78 1.94 16.03
N CYS A 201 -13.61 3.04 15.28
CA CYS A 201 -12.81 4.19 15.75
C CYS A 201 -13.39 4.81 17.03
N VAL A 202 -14.70 4.95 17.14
CA VAL A 202 -15.36 5.46 18.35
C VAL A 202 -15.16 4.50 19.52
N CYS A 203 -15.40 3.19 19.33
CA CYS A 203 -15.19 2.18 20.37
C CYS A 203 -13.73 2.13 20.84
N LEU A 204 -12.76 2.26 19.93
CA LEU A 204 -11.34 2.31 20.25
C LEU A 204 -10.96 3.59 21.02
N GLY A 205 -11.47 4.75 20.61
CA GLY A 205 -11.26 6.00 21.34
C GLY A 205 -11.84 5.95 22.76
N LEU A 206 -13.04 5.37 22.92
CA LEU A 206 -13.64 5.14 24.24
C LEU A 206 -12.83 4.15 25.07
N HIS A 207 -12.31 3.08 24.46
CA HIS A 207 -11.43 2.15 25.15
C HIS A 207 -10.20 2.87 25.73
N TRP A 208 -9.58 3.74 24.94
CA TRP A 208 -8.44 4.54 25.38
C TRP A 208 -8.81 5.57 26.46
N ALA A 209 -10.02 6.13 26.41
CA ALA A 209 -10.50 7.03 27.45
C ALA A 209 -10.55 6.32 28.81
N VAL A 210 -11.05 5.08 28.81
CA VAL A 210 -11.18 4.24 30.00
C VAL A 210 -9.81 3.71 30.45
N SER A 211 -8.88 3.41 29.55
CA SER A 211 -7.52 2.99 29.93
C SER A 211 -6.68 4.14 30.48
N ALA A 212 -6.98 5.39 30.11
CA ALA A 212 -6.27 6.57 30.59
C ALA A 212 -6.67 7.03 32.01
N THR A 213 -7.78 6.53 32.57
CA THR A 213 -8.21 6.91 33.92
C THR A 213 -7.34 6.27 35.00
N PRO A 214 -6.73 7.04 35.92
CA PRO A 214 -5.97 6.49 37.03
C PRO A 214 -6.88 5.78 38.04
N GLU A 215 -6.40 4.65 38.57
CA GLU A 215 -7.17 3.70 39.39
C GLU A 215 -7.80 4.33 40.66
N ASP A 216 -7.18 5.38 41.21
CA ASP A 216 -7.56 5.96 42.49
C ASP A 216 -8.71 7.00 42.42
N THR A 217 -9.07 7.48 41.23
CA THR A 217 -9.95 8.67 41.12
C THR A 217 -11.45 8.35 41.21
N PHE A 218 -11.88 7.15 40.81
CA PHE A 218 -13.30 6.80 40.72
C PHE A 218 -13.64 5.44 41.34
N ARG A 219 -13.44 5.30 42.66
CA ARG A 219 -13.76 4.05 43.39
C ARG A 219 -15.20 3.57 43.16
N ASN A 220 -16.16 4.48 43.07
CA ASN A 220 -17.59 4.16 42.85
C ASN A 220 -17.91 3.69 41.41
N LEU A 221 -17.03 3.93 40.44
CA LEU A 221 -17.19 3.50 39.05
C LEU A 221 -16.24 2.36 38.67
N SER A 222 -15.50 1.80 39.63
CA SER A 222 -14.50 0.76 39.40
C SER A 222 -15.07 -0.48 38.71
N GLU A 223 -16.27 -0.92 39.10
CA GLU A 223 -16.97 -2.03 38.44
C GLU A 223 -17.34 -1.71 36.98
N LEU A 224 -17.83 -0.49 36.72
CA LEU A 224 -18.18 -0.04 35.37
C LEU A 224 -16.94 0.10 34.48
N ILE A 225 -15.85 0.64 35.02
CA ILE A 225 -14.55 0.78 34.34
C ILE A 225 -14.01 -0.62 34.00
N GLY A 226 -14.03 -1.55 34.95
CA GLY A 226 -13.63 -2.94 34.71
C GLY A 226 -14.46 -3.61 33.62
N LEU A 227 -15.79 -3.43 33.64
CA LEU A 227 -16.68 -3.94 32.60
C LEU A 227 -16.39 -3.31 31.24
N ALA A 228 -16.16 -2.00 31.19
CA ALA A 228 -15.83 -1.28 29.97
C ALA A 228 -14.48 -1.70 29.36
N GLN A 229 -13.46 -1.95 30.20
CA GLN A 229 -12.15 -2.47 29.76
C GLN A 229 -12.24 -3.87 29.14
N VAL A 230 -13.28 -4.65 29.45
CA VAL A 230 -13.55 -5.94 28.82
C VAL A 230 -14.41 -5.79 27.57
N PHE A 231 -15.53 -5.07 27.69
CA PHE A 231 -16.54 -5.00 26.63
C PHE A 231 -16.08 -4.19 25.43
N LEU A 232 -15.43 -3.04 25.62
CA LEU A 232 -15.05 -2.14 24.51
C LEU A 232 -14.03 -2.79 23.55
N PRO A 233 -12.92 -3.42 24.01
CA PRO A 233 -12.02 -4.13 23.11
C PRO A 233 -12.68 -5.31 22.41
N ARG A 234 -13.50 -6.10 23.12
CA ARG A 234 -14.21 -7.25 22.54
C ARG A 234 -15.22 -6.83 21.48
N ALA A 235 -15.97 -5.76 21.73
CA ALA A 235 -16.88 -5.17 20.75
C ALA A 235 -16.10 -4.68 19.52
N THR A 236 -14.97 -4.01 19.73
CA THR A 236 -14.09 -3.55 18.64
C THR A 236 -13.54 -4.72 17.82
N PHE A 237 -13.06 -5.80 18.45
CA PHE A 237 -12.64 -7.03 17.75
C PHE A 237 -13.80 -7.65 16.95
N GLY A 238 -15.00 -7.71 17.53
CA GLY A 238 -16.19 -8.21 16.86
C GLY A 238 -16.58 -7.39 15.63
N LEU A 239 -16.57 -6.06 15.75
CA LEU A 239 -16.87 -5.13 14.65
C LEU A 239 -15.84 -5.21 13.52
N LEU A 240 -14.55 -5.23 13.86
CA LEU A 240 -13.47 -5.33 12.89
C LEU A 240 -13.43 -6.71 12.23
N GLY A 241 -13.66 -7.78 13.00
CA GLY A 241 -13.80 -9.14 12.49
C GLY A 241 -14.98 -9.29 11.54
N LEU A 242 -16.13 -8.69 11.86
CA LEU A 242 -17.28 -8.62 10.97
C LEU A 242 -16.93 -7.84 9.69
N GLY A 243 -16.26 -6.70 9.78
CA GLY A 243 -15.82 -5.93 8.62
C GLY A 243 -14.89 -6.72 7.69
N LEU A 244 -13.91 -7.44 8.26
CA LEU A 244 -13.01 -8.32 7.51
C LEU A 244 -13.76 -9.49 6.85
N LEU A 245 -14.72 -10.09 7.55
CA LEU A 245 -15.55 -11.16 7.01
C LEU A 245 -16.43 -10.67 5.85
N LEU A 246 -17.10 -9.53 6.02
CA LEU A 246 -17.95 -8.94 4.97
C LEU A 246 -17.12 -8.59 3.74
N LEU A 247 -15.93 -8.02 3.93
CA LEU A 247 -14.98 -7.74 2.85
C LEU A 247 -14.54 -9.02 2.11
N TRP A 248 -14.35 -10.12 2.83
CA TRP A 248 -13.96 -11.39 2.23
C TRP A 248 -15.10 -12.08 1.46
N VAL A 249 -16.34 -11.99 1.97
CA VAL A 249 -17.53 -12.60 1.38
C VAL A 249 -17.96 -11.85 0.12
N ASP A 250 -18.02 -10.53 0.16
CA ASP A 250 -18.42 -9.68 -0.96
C ASP A 250 -17.41 -8.56 -1.19
N PRO A 251 -16.28 -8.82 -1.88
CA PRO A 251 -15.20 -7.85 -2.03
C PRO A 251 -15.53 -6.71 -3.02
N MET A 252 -16.75 -6.65 -3.56
CA MET A 252 -17.12 -5.72 -4.63
C MET A 252 -17.44 -4.31 -4.11
N THR A 253 -16.66 -3.32 -4.55
CA THR A 253 -16.92 -1.89 -4.28
C THR A 253 -17.45 -1.13 -5.51
N VAL A 254 -17.85 -1.87 -6.56
CA VAL A 254 -18.29 -1.30 -7.85
C VAL A 254 -19.80 -1.08 -7.86
N PHE A 255 -20.24 0.09 -8.34
CA PHE A 255 -21.66 0.40 -8.58
C PHE A 255 -21.98 0.26 -10.06
N LEU A 256 -23.08 -0.40 -10.40
CA LEU A 256 -23.66 -0.33 -11.75
C LEU A 256 -25.03 0.32 -11.67
N LYS A 257 -25.17 1.48 -12.30
CA LYS A 257 -26.44 2.15 -12.48
C LYS A 257 -27.00 1.74 -13.84
N SER A 258 -28.00 0.87 -13.85
CA SER A 258 -28.78 0.65 -15.07
C SER A 258 -29.76 1.81 -15.23
N LYS A 259 -29.62 2.64 -16.26
CA LYS A 259 -30.72 3.53 -16.66
C LYS A 259 -31.83 2.65 -17.22
N THR A 260 -32.95 2.52 -16.51
CA THR A 260 -34.19 1.97 -17.08
C THR A 260 -34.62 2.87 -18.24
N PRO A 261 -34.86 2.32 -19.45
CA PRO A 261 -35.41 3.13 -20.54
C PRO A 261 -36.80 3.62 -20.10
N LEU A 262 -36.99 4.94 -20.07
CA LEU A 262 -38.30 5.53 -19.90
C LEU A 262 -39.16 5.08 -21.08
N ASN A 263 -40.37 4.59 -20.80
CA ASN A 263 -41.37 4.15 -21.79
C ASN A 263 -41.35 4.97 -23.10
N SER A 264 -40.85 4.38 -24.19
CA SER A 264 -41.31 4.70 -25.53
C SER A 264 -41.79 3.40 -26.19
N ARG A 265 -43.10 3.34 -26.45
CA ARG A 265 -43.74 2.34 -27.31
C ARG A 265 -43.11 2.48 -28.70
N GLY A 266 -42.26 1.55 -29.11
CA GLY A 266 -41.67 1.53 -30.45
C GLY A 266 -41.01 0.19 -30.76
N THR A 267 -41.68 -0.58 -31.61
CA THR A 267 -41.20 -1.71 -32.44
C THR A 267 -39.92 -2.43 -32.03
N SER A 268 -40.10 -3.62 -31.44
CA SER A 268 -39.07 -4.63 -31.21
C SER A 268 -38.43 -5.10 -32.53
N LEU A 269 -37.19 -4.70 -32.80
CA LEU A 269 -36.33 -5.47 -33.71
C LEU A 269 -35.85 -6.75 -32.99
N PRO A 270 -35.81 -7.92 -33.68
CA PRO A 270 -35.31 -9.14 -33.09
C PRO A 270 -33.78 -9.03 -32.88
N PRO A 271 -33.24 -9.59 -31.78
CA PRO A 271 -31.80 -9.57 -31.54
C PRO A 271 -31.05 -10.43 -32.58
N PRO A 272 -29.80 -10.09 -32.92
CA PRO A 272 -29.01 -10.85 -33.88
C PRO A 272 -28.71 -12.25 -33.35
N LYS A 273 -28.96 -13.27 -34.17
CA LYS A 273 -28.63 -14.67 -33.90
C LYS A 273 -27.11 -14.85 -33.96
N TYR A 274 -26.50 -15.14 -32.82
CA TYR A 274 -25.12 -15.61 -32.76
C TYR A 274 -25.09 -17.11 -33.13
N ARG A 275 -24.35 -17.46 -34.20
CA ARG A 275 -24.13 -18.85 -34.59
C ARG A 275 -22.88 -19.34 -33.89
N ALA A 276 -23.05 -20.12 -32.81
CA ALA A 276 -21.94 -20.76 -32.12
C ALA A 276 -21.16 -21.65 -33.10
N SER A 277 -19.84 -21.47 -33.14
CA SER A 277 -18.91 -22.34 -33.85
C SER A 277 -18.72 -23.60 -33.01
N THR A 278 -19.19 -24.74 -33.48
CA THR A 278 -19.30 -26.00 -32.72
C THR A 278 -17.96 -26.72 -32.45
N GLY A 279 -16.87 -26.01 -32.12
CA GLY A 279 -15.54 -26.60 -32.03
C GLY A 279 -14.63 -26.16 -30.88
N ILE A 280 -15.02 -25.18 -30.04
CA ILE A 280 -14.14 -24.62 -29.01
C ILE A 280 -14.77 -24.86 -27.62
N SER A 281 -13.94 -25.20 -26.61
CA SER A 281 -14.45 -25.41 -25.24
C SER A 281 -15.18 -24.15 -24.73
N PRO A 282 -16.29 -24.30 -23.97
CA PRO A 282 -17.11 -23.18 -23.50
C PRO A 282 -16.33 -22.18 -22.63
N GLN A 283 -15.24 -22.64 -22.01
CA GLN A 283 -14.34 -21.80 -21.23
C GLN A 283 -13.49 -20.88 -22.13
N ALA A 284 -13.01 -21.37 -23.28
CA ALA A 284 -12.21 -20.60 -24.21
C ALA A 284 -13.07 -19.59 -25.02
N GLU A 285 -14.31 -19.93 -25.35
CA GLU A 285 -15.27 -18.99 -25.94
C GLU A 285 -15.58 -17.82 -24.99
N LEU A 286 -15.79 -18.09 -23.70
CA LEU A 286 -15.99 -17.05 -22.70
C LEU A 286 -14.77 -16.10 -22.59
N HIS A 287 -13.55 -16.64 -22.67
CA HIS A 287 -12.33 -15.84 -22.66
C HIS A 287 -12.21 -14.90 -23.88
N HIS A 288 -12.75 -15.30 -25.04
CA HIS A 288 -12.80 -14.46 -26.24
C HIS A 288 -13.97 -13.46 -26.25
N LEU A 289 -15.10 -13.81 -25.62
CA LEU A 289 -16.30 -12.98 -25.57
C LEU A 289 -16.20 -11.82 -24.56
N ILE A 290 -15.45 -11.98 -23.46
CA ILE A 290 -15.31 -10.93 -22.43
C ILE A 290 -14.66 -9.65 -23.02
N PRO A 291 -13.54 -9.70 -23.78
CA PRO A 291 -12.98 -8.54 -24.45
C PRO A 291 -13.93 -7.89 -25.47
N GLN A 292 -14.74 -8.68 -26.18
CA GLN A 292 -15.70 -8.17 -27.17
C GLN A 292 -16.92 -7.51 -26.51
N LEU A 293 -17.41 -8.07 -25.40
CA LEU A 293 -18.45 -7.45 -24.59
C LEU A 293 -17.93 -6.17 -23.92
N TYR A 294 -16.66 -6.18 -23.49
CA TYR A 294 -15.97 -5.01 -22.99
C TYR A 294 -15.86 -3.92 -24.06
N GLN A 295 -15.45 -4.27 -25.29
CA GLN A 295 -15.47 -3.34 -26.42
C GLN A 295 -16.88 -2.84 -26.72
N ARG A 296 -17.91 -3.66 -26.53
CA ARG A 296 -19.31 -3.26 -26.76
C ARG A 296 -19.87 -2.36 -25.67
N ILE A 297 -19.52 -2.60 -24.40
CA ILE A 297 -19.83 -1.71 -23.27
C ILE A 297 -19.07 -0.38 -23.44
N ARG A 298 -17.82 -0.45 -23.89
CA ARG A 298 -16.99 0.72 -24.23
C ARG A 298 -17.59 1.53 -25.38
N HIS A 299 -17.94 0.90 -26.51
CA HIS A 299 -18.60 1.55 -27.64
C HIS A 299 -19.98 2.10 -27.27
N SER A 300 -20.75 1.41 -26.42
CA SER A 300 -22.02 1.93 -25.91
C SER A 300 -21.86 3.10 -24.92
N LEU A 301 -20.68 3.28 -24.32
CA LEU A 301 -20.34 4.47 -23.54
C LEU A 301 -19.87 5.62 -24.46
N GLU A 302 -19.10 5.30 -25.51
CA GLU A 302 -18.56 6.26 -26.50
C GLU A 302 -19.66 6.82 -27.45
N ASP A 303 -20.59 5.98 -27.92
CA ASP A 303 -21.69 6.37 -28.85
C ASP A 303 -22.77 7.26 -28.18
N GLY A 304 -22.79 7.38 -26.85
CA GLY A 304 -23.75 8.23 -26.14
C GLY A 304 -23.44 9.73 -26.14
N GLY A 305 -22.24 10.11 -26.61
CA GLY A 305 -21.72 11.49 -26.56
C GLY A 305 -21.71 12.24 -27.90
N THR A 306 -21.91 11.55 -29.02
CA THR A 306 -21.84 12.17 -30.35
C THR A 306 -22.87 11.53 -31.28
N GLU A 307 -24.07 12.09 -31.31
CA GLU A 307 -24.74 12.55 -32.54
C GLU A 307 -26.15 13.06 -32.22
N SER A 308 -26.36 14.33 -32.54
CA SER A 308 -27.67 14.88 -32.78
C SER A 308 -28.33 14.13 -33.94
N GLY A 309 -29.32 13.28 -33.62
CA GLY A 309 -30.35 12.88 -34.58
C GLY A 309 -30.33 11.44 -35.09
N GLU A 310 -30.32 10.44 -34.20
CA GLU A 310 -31.17 9.24 -34.35
C GLU A 310 -31.19 8.47 -33.02
N THR A 311 -32.38 8.31 -32.45
CA THR A 311 -32.60 7.66 -31.15
C THR A 311 -32.34 6.16 -31.24
N ASP A 312 -31.09 5.73 -31.09
CA ASP A 312 -30.77 4.32 -30.88
C ASP A 312 -30.97 3.99 -29.39
N SER A 313 -32.07 3.30 -29.09
CA SER A 313 -32.47 2.85 -27.75
C SER A 313 -31.51 1.78 -27.21
N ARG A 314 -30.29 2.16 -26.84
CA ARG A 314 -29.30 1.32 -26.14
C ARG A 314 -29.21 1.71 -24.67
N PRO A 315 -29.29 0.76 -23.72
CA PRO A 315 -29.19 1.07 -22.30
C PRO A 315 -27.74 1.39 -21.93
N ALA A 316 -27.40 2.68 -21.82
CA ALA A 316 -26.13 3.12 -21.26
C ALA A 316 -26.07 2.77 -19.76
N VAL A 317 -25.10 1.93 -19.37
CA VAL A 317 -24.86 1.52 -17.97
C VAL A 317 -23.70 2.34 -17.42
N GLU A 318 -23.98 3.24 -16.47
CA GLU A 318 -22.95 4.01 -15.77
C GLU A 318 -22.34 3.14 -14.66
N ALA A 319 -21.03 2.86 -14.72
CA ALA A 319 -20.32 2.08 -13.71
C ALA A 319 -19.33 2.95 -12.92
N TYR A 320 -19.49 3.02 -11.59
CA TYR A 320 -18.60 3.76 -10.68
C TYR A 320 -17.68 2.79 -9.91
N GLY A 321 -16.44 3.19 -9.65
CA GLY A 321 -15.45 2.39 -8.91
C GLY A 321 -14.77 1.28 -9.73
N LEU A 322 -15.10 1.15 -11.02
CA LEU A 322 -14.55 0.10 -11.90
C LEU A 322 -13.02 0.21 -12.10
N GLY A 323 -12.50 1.44 -12.11
CA GLY A 323 -11.06 1.72 -12.25
C GLY A 323 -10.21 1.41 -11.01
N THR A 324 -10.84 1.17 -9.86
CA THR A 324 -10.17 0.83 -8.59
C THR A 324 -10.66 -0.48 -8.00
N VAL A 325 -11.16 -1.38 -8.86
CA VAL A 325 -11.81 -2.63 -8.45
C VAL A 325 -10.90 -3.54 -7.63
N TYR A 326 -9.59 -3.56 -7.90
CA TYR A 326 -8.61 -4.36 -7.16
C TYR A 326 -7.97 -3.57 -6.02
N SER A 327 -7.68 -2.29 -6.24
CA SER A 327 -7.01 -1.45 -5.24
C SER A 327 -7.92 -1.08 -4.06
N ALA A 328 -9.21 -0.81 -4.27
CA ALA A 328 -10.10 -0.38 -3.20
C ALA A 328 -10.34 -1.43 -2.10
N PRO A 329 -10.60 -2.72 -2.43
CA PRO A 329 -10.74 -3.76 -1.41
C PRO A 329 -9.44 -4.00 -0.64
N LEU A 330 -8.28 -3.86 -1.29
CA LEU A 330 -6.97 -3.96 -0.62
C LEU A 330 -6.72 -2.79 0.33
N VAL A 331 -7.03 -1.56 -0.07
CA VAL A 331 -6.92 -0.38 0.80
C VAL A 331 -7.84 -0.52 2.01
N LEU A 332 -9.07 -1.01 1.82
CA LEU A 332 -10.00 -1.28 2.91
C LEU A 332 -9.50 -2.41 3.83
N LEU A 333 -8.91 -3.48 3.27
CA LEU A 333 -8.29 -4.56 4.05
C LEU A 333 -7.14 -4.03 4.92
N CYS A 334 -6.23 -3.23 4.35
CA CYS A 334 -5.14 -2.58 5.09
C CYS A 334 -5.68 -1.63 6.18
N GLY A 335 -6.76 -0.90 5.89
CA GLY A 335 -7.42 0.00 6.83
C GLY A 335 -8.02 -0.73 8.04
N LEU A 336 -8.79 -1.79 7.79
CA LEU A 336 -9.40 -2.62 8.83
C LEU A 336 -8.34 -3.36 9.66
N LEU A 337 -7.34 -3.95 8.99
CA LEU A 337 -6.24 -4.64 9.67
C LEU A 337 -5.41 -3.65 10.50
N GLY A 338 -5.15 -2.45 9.98
CA GLY A 338 -4.48 -1.39 10.73
C GLY A 338 -5.21 -1.01 12.02
N LEU A 339 -6.56 -0.98 12.02
CA LEU A 339 -7.34 -0.76 13.24
C LEU A 339 -7.25 -1.93 14.23
N VAL A 340 -7.24 -3.18 13.74
CA VAL A 340 -7.03 -4.36 14.60
C VAL A 340 -5.66 -4.29 15.27
N LEU A 341 -4.62 -3.95 14.50
CA LEU A 341 -3.26 -3.84 14.99
C LEU A 341 -3.09 -2.66 15.95
N LEU A 342 -3.74 -1.52 15.67
CA LEU A 342 -3.72 -0.34 16.54
C LEU A 342 -4.43 -0.58 17.87
N LEU A 343 -5.51 -1.39 17.89
CA LEU A 343 -6.15 -1.84 19.14
C LEU A 343 -5.18 -2.62 20.05
N LEU A 344 -4.18 -3.29 19.48
CA LEU A 344 -3.16 -4.04 20.23
C LEU A 344 -1.98 -3.17 20.68
N HIS A 345 -1.96 -1.88 20.35
CA HIS A 345 -0.91 -0.95 20.74
C HIS A 345 -1.42 0.05 21.78
N PRO A 346 -0.53 0.65 22.58
CA PRO A 346 -0.91 1.74 23.46
C PRO A 346 -1.37 2.95 22.63
N GLU A 347 -2.26 3.74 23.22
CA GLU A 347 -2.93 4.89 22.59
C GLU A 347 -1.96 5.90 21.96
N GLY A 348 -0.76 6.09 22.53
CA GLY A 348 0.27 6.99 21.99
C GLY A 348 0.77 6.60 20.59
N MET A 349 0.56 5.35 20.18
CA MET A 349 1.01 4.83 18.88
C MET A 349 0.06 5.14 17.73
N ALA A 350 -1.12 5.71 18.00
CA ALA A 350 -2.07 6.10 16.96
C ALA A 350 -1.46 7.06 15.93
N LEU A 351 -0.60 7.98 16.38
CA LEU A 351 0.13 8.88 15.49
C LEU A 351 1.16 8.12 14.64
N ALA A 352 1.87 7.12 15.21
CA ALA A 352 2.79 6.29 14.44
C ALA A 352 2.06 5.49 13.34
N PHE A 353 0.88 4.95 13.61
CA PHE A 353 0.04 4.31 12.59
C PHE A 353 -0.43 5.31 11.52
N LEU A 354 -0.87 6.51 11.90
CA LEU A 354 -1.20 7.56 10.93
C LEU A 354 -0.01 7.88 10.02
N LEU A 355 1.20 8.01 10.58
CA LEU A 355 2.42 8.24 9.81
C LEU A 355 2.73 7.06 8.88
N LEU A 356 2.48 5.82 9.32
CA LEU A 356 2.60 4.62 8.48
C LEU A 356 1.69 4.71 7.24
N LEU A 357 0.43 5.10 7.42
CA LEU A 357 -0.51 5.29 6.30
C LEU A 357 -0.05 6.39 5.34
N LEU A 358 0.38 7.53 5.89
CA LEU A 358 0.85 8.67 5.10
C LEU A 358 2.12 8.31 4.32
N GLU A 359 3.06 7.61 4.94
CA GLU A 359 4.30 7.18 4.31
C GLU A 359 4.04 6.14 3.22
N ALA A 360 3.25 5.11 3.51
CA ALA A 360 2.86 4.11 2.51
C ALA A 360 2.14 4.75 1.32
N GLY A 361 1.21 5.67 1.57
CA GLY A 361 0.52 6.44 0.53
C GLY A 361 1.47 7.32 -0.29
N ALA A 362 2.40 8.01 0.36
CA ALA A 362 3.40 8.84 -0.31
C ALA A 362 4.32 8.00 -1.20
N MET A 363 4.81 6.85 -0.71
CA MET A 363 5.62 5.91 -1.48
C MET A 363 4.88 5.38 -2.71
N LEU A 364 3.60 5.00 -2.54
CA LEU A 364 2.76 4.57 -3.64
C LEU A 364 2.58 5.68 -4.69
N HIS A 365 2.35 6.92 -4.27
CA HIS A 365 2.24 8.06 -5.19
C HIS A 365 3.56 8.40 -5.90
N ILE A 366 4.68 8.39 -5.20
CA ILE A 366 6.02 8.58 -5.79
C ILE A 366 6.28 7.48 -6.83
N HIS A 367 5.97 6.23 -6.50
CA HIS A 367 6.10 5.11 -7.43
C HIS A 367 5.23 5.30 -8.68
N ALA A 368 3.95 5.67 -8.50
CA ALA A 368 3.05 5.93 -9.62
C ALA A 368 3.51 7.08 -10.51
N CYS A 369 3.94 8.20 -9.93
CA CYS A 369 4.50 9.32 -10.70
C CYS A 369 5.74 8.90 -11.50
N SER A 370 6.65 8.14 -10.87
CA SER A 370 7.85 7.62 -11.54
C SER A 370 7.52 6.64 -12.67
N ALA A 371 6.56 5.73 -12.45
CA ALA A 371 6.12 4.75 -13.44
C ALA A 371 5.44 5.44 -14.63
N ASN A 372 4.51 6.37 -14.39
CA ASN A 372 3.81 7.10 -15.44
C ASN A 372 4.80 7.91 -16.29
N LEU A 373 5.73 8.63 -15.65
CA LEU A 373 6.74 9.42 -16.36
C LEU A 373 7.70 8.55 -17.18
N SER A 374 8.05 7.37 -16.67
CA SER A 374 8.92 6.41 -17.37
C SER A 374 8.21 5.71 -18.55
N SER A 375 6.92 5.40 -18.39
CA SER A 375 6.11 4.72 -19.42
C SER A 375 5.95 5.57 -20.69
N LEU A 376 5.92 6.89 -20.52
CA LEU A 376 5.83 7.85 -21.62
C LEU A 376 7.06 7.84 -22.54
N HIS A 377 8.23 7.46 -22.01
CA HIS A 377 9.47 7.40 -22.79
C HIS A 377 9.78 5.98 -23.28
N LYS A 378 9.38 4.94 -22.52
CA LYS A 378 9.56 3.53 -22.86
C LYS A 378 8.20 2.85 -22.95
N HIS A 379 7.73 2.58 -24.16
CA HIS A 379 6.58 1.71 -24.41
C HIS A 379 6.89 0.28 -23.95
N SER A 380 6.71 0.01 -22.66
CA SER A 380 6.87 -1.30 -22.07
C SER A 380 5.49 -1.84 -21.71
N ASN A 381 4.94 -2.72 -22.55
CA ASN A 381 3.63 -3.35 -22.39
C ASN A 381 3.60 -4.46 -21.30
N GLY A 382 4.39 -4.31 -20.23
CA GLY A 382 4.59 -5.32 -19.19
C GLY A 382 4.29 -4.81 -17.78
N PHE A 383 3.52 -5.58 -17.01
CA PHE A 383 3.09 -5.27 -15.64
C PHE A 383 4.14 -5.68 -14.58
N SER A 384 5.36 -5.15 -14.66
CA SER A 384 6.45 -5.47 -13.72
C SER A 384 6.81 -4.29 -12.83
N VAL A 385 6.69 -4.47 -11.51
CA VAL A 385 7.08 -3.46 -10.50
C VAL A 385 8.61 -3.44 -10.32
N PRO A 386 9.30 -2.30 -10.48
CA PRO A 386 10.76 -2.22 -10.35
C PRO A 386 11.26 -2.52 -8.92
N TRP A 387 12.55 -2.84 -8.77
CA TRP A 387 13.14 -3.18 -7.47
C TRP A 387 13.10 -2.05 -6.43
N ALA A 388 13.22 -0.79 -6.86
CA ALA A 388 13.26 0.38 -5.97
C ALA A 388 12.04 0.46 -5.03
N PRO A 389 10.79 0.52 -5.52
CA PRO A 389 9.62 0.55 -4.64
C PRO A 389 9.50 -0.69 -3.77
N VAL A 390 9.90 -1.89 -4.23
CA VAL A 390 9.86 -3.12 -3.43
C VAL A 390 10.84 -3.06 -2.25
N VAL A 391 12.07 -2.61 -2.50
CA VAL A 391 13.08 -2.43 -1.44
C VAL A 391 12.64 -1.32 -0.49
N SER A 392 12.16 -0.18 -0.99
CA SER A 392 11.60 0.89 -0.15
C SER A 392 10.45 0.36 0.73
N TRP A 393 9.54 -0.45 0.19
CA TRP A 393 8.41 -1.05 0.93
C TRP A 393 8.89 -1.94 2.08
N SER A 394 9.96 -2.72 1.86
CA SER A 394 10.57 -3.54 2.91
C SER A 394 11.34 -2.73 3.96
N LEU A 395 11.91 -1.57 3.58
CA LEU A 395 12.59 -0.66 4.51
C LEU A 395 11.56 0.05 5.38
N ALA A 396 10.47 0.53 4.81
CA ALA A 396 9.37 1.15 5.55
C ALA A 396 8.77 0.18 6.59
N ALA A 397 8.59 -1.10 6.24
CA ALA A 397 8.16 -2.11 7.20
C ALA A 397 9.10 -2.24 8.41
N ALA A 398 10.42 -2.21 8.19
CA ALA A 398 11.42 -2.31 9.25
C ALA A 398 11.57 -1.00 10.04
N GLN A 399 11.45 0.17 9.39
CA GLN A 399 11.39 1.45 10.09
C GLN A 399 10.20 1.48 11.05
N PHE A 400 9.01 1.12 10.57
CA PHE A 400 7.81 1.14 11.41
C PHE A 400 7.80 0.07 12.47
N PHE A 401 8.55 -1.03 12.34
CA PHE A 401 8.79 -1.95 13.45
C PHE A 401 9.41 -1.19 14.64
N HIS A 402 10.45 -0.39 14.37
CA HIS A 402 11.07 0.46 15.40
C HIS A 402 10.20 1.64 15.82
N ALA A 403 9.49 2.30 14.89
CA ALA A 403 8.59 3.41 15.21
C ALA A 403 7.31 2.97 15.95
N THR A 404 7.00 1.67 15.98
CA THR A 404 5.99 1.10 16.88
C THR A 404 6.53 0.76 18.28
N GLY A 405 7.80 1.11 18.57
CA GLY A 405 8.44 0.89 19.86
C GLY A 405 9.03 -0.50 20.06
N HIS A 406 9.04 -1.35 19.02
CA HIS A 406 9.59 -2.68 19.08
C HIS A 406 11.10 -2.67 18.87
N LEU A 407 11.77 -3.59 19.57
CA LEU A 407 13.19 -3.85 19.43
C LEU A 407 13.36 -5.37 19.24
N PRO A 408 14.40 -5.82 18.50
CA PRO A 408 14.65 -7.24 18.33
C PRO A 408 15.38 -7.80 19.57
N THR A 409 14.77 -7.72 20.75
CA THR A 409 15.20 -8.35 22.00
C THR A 409 14.01 -8.98 22.72
N PHE A 410 14.22 -10.07 23.47
CA PHE A 410 13.11 -10.73 24.18
C PHE A 410 12.47 -9.88 25.29
N PRO A 411 13.24 -9.11 26.09
CA PRO A 411 12.65 -8.29 27.15
C PRO A 411 11.77 -7.14 26.63
N SER A 412 11.97 -6.69 25.39
CA SER A 412 11.17 -5.59 24.81
C SER A 412 9.84 -6.03 24.21
N ILE A 413 9.52 -7.33 24.20
CA ILE A 413 8.24 -7.82 23.68
C ILE A 413 7.10 -7.24 24.53
N GLN A 414 6.13 -6.60 23.86
CA GLN A 414 4.99 -5.96 24.50
C GLN A 414 3.92 -6.99 24.89
N TRP A 415 4.19 -7.78 25.93
CA TRP A 415 3.29 -8.84 26.42
C TRP A 415 1.90 -8.33 26.82
N GLY A 416 1.75 -7.04 27.12
CA GLY A 416 0.46 -6.40 27.41
C GLY A 416 -0.57 -6.59 26.29
N ALA A 417 -0.14 -6.73 25.03
CA ALA A 417 -1.03 -6.97 23.89
C ALA A 417 -1.83 -8.27 24.02
N ALA A 418 -1.31 -9.28 24.74
CA ALA A 418 -2.03 -10.52 25.00
C ALA A 418 -3.33 -10.28 25.79
N PHE A 419 -3.39 -9.27 26.66
CA PHE A 419 -4.47 -9.09 27.63
C PHE A 419 -5.55 -8.08 27.19
N VAL A 420 -5.44 -7.53 25.97
CA VAL A 420 -6.42 -6.58 25.43
C VAL A 420 -7.77 -7.29 25.25
N GLY A 421 -8.77 -6.91 26.07
CA GLY A 421 -10.09 -7.57 26.11
C GLY A 421 -10.15 -8.85 26.95
N PHE A 422 -9.04 -9.27 27.58
CA PHE A 422 -8.94 -10.49 28.38
C PHE A 422 -8.13 -10.24 29.68
N PRO A 423 -8.60 -9.35 30.58
CA PRO A 423 -7.84 -8.99 31.79
C PRO A 423 -7.71 -10.15 32.79
N GLN A 424 -8.60 -11.13 32.75
CA GLN A 424 -8.56 -12.32 33.62
C GLN A 424 -7.59 -13.42 33.11
N GLY A 425 -6.89 -13.17 32.01
CA GLY A 425 -5.99 -14.13 31.39
C GLY A 425 -6.68 -15.09 30.41
N HIS A 426 -5.92 -16.11 29.98
CA HIS A 426 -6.31 -17.05 28.93
C HIS A 426 -6.22 -18.49 29.44
N THR A 427 -7.13 -19.35 28.98
CA THR A 427 -7.09 -20.80 29.25
C THR A 427 -6.13 -21.55 28.32
N GLY A 428 -5.74 -20.96 27.19
CA GLY A 428 -4.82 -21.55 26.21
C GLY A 428 -3.80 -20.54 25.68
N THR A 429 -2.77 -21.04 24.99
CA THR A 429 -1.62 -20.22 24.54
C THR A 429 -1.78 -19.66 23.12
N VAL A 430 -2.65 -20.25 22.30
CA VAL A 430 -2.78 -19.88 20.87
C VAL A 430 -3.26 -18.44 20.69
N LEU A 431 -4.34 -18.06 21.38
CA LEU A 431 -4.89 -16.71 21.30
C LEU A 431 -3.89 -15.64 21.79
N PRO A 432 -3.33 -15.70 23.01
CA PRO A 432 -2.39 -14.67 23.47
C PRO A 432 -1.12 -14.65 22.62
N ALA A 433 -0.61 -15.80 22.16
CA ALA A 433 0.52 -15.83 21.23
C ALA A 433 0.19 -15.14 19.89
N SER A 434 -1.02 -15.34 19.35
CA SER A 434 -1.45 -14.67 18.12
C SER A 434 -1.56 -13.16 18.29
N LEU A 435 -2.10 -12.67 19.41
CA LEU A 435 -2.21 -11.23 19.70
C LEU A 435 -0.84 -10.58 19.84
N VAL A 436 0.09 -11.22 20.56
CA VAL A 436 1.48 -10.72 20.69
C VAL A 436 2.21 -10.74 19.35
N THR A 437 1.99 -11.77 18.52
CA THR A 437 2.57 -11.85 17.17
C THR A 437 2.04 -10.72 16.27
N LEU A 438 0.72 -10.48 16.28
CA LEU A 438 0.09 -9.39 15.54
C LEU A 438 0.64 -8.03 15.99
N ASN A 439 0.74 -7.79 17.30
CA ASN A 439 1.34 -6.58 17.85
C ASN A 439 2.81 -6.41 17.40
N THR A 440 3.64 -7.43 17.59
CA THR A 440 5.09 -7.37 17.30
C THR A 440 5.39 -7.13 15.82
N PHE A 441 4.64 -7.76 14.92
CA PHE A 441 4.88 -7.69 13.46
C PHE A 441 3.89 -6.77 12.73
N SER A 442 3.26 -5.83 13.43
CA SER A 442 2.21 -4.97 12.85
C SER A 442 2.60 -4.26 11.56
N SER A 443 3.79 -3.65 11.52
CA SER A 443 4.29 -2.99 10.31
C SER A 443 4.50 -3.99 9.18
N HIS A 444 5.19 -5.10 9.44
CA HIS A 444 5.43 -6.17 8.47
C HIS A 444 4.11 -6.73 7.91
N ILE A 445 3.09 -6.87 8.74
CA ILE A 445 1.75 -7.33 8.34
C ILE A 445 1.09 -6.34 7.36
N ILE A 446 1.04 -5.04 7.70
CA ILE A 446 0.39 -4.02 6.84
C ILE A 446 1.10 -3.92 5.49
N PHE A 447 2.43 -3.84 5.49
CA PHE A 447 3.22 -3.76 4.25
C PHE A 447 3.15 -5.08 3.45
N ALA A 448 3.09 -6.25 4.10
CA ALA A 448 2.92 -7.54 3.41
C ALA A 448 1.57 -7.64 2.69
N VAL A 449 0.46 -7.37 3.39
CA VAL A 449 -0.88 -7.38 2.78
C VAL A 449 -1.02 -6.32 1.70
N GLY A 450 -0.46 -5.14 1.94
CA GLY A 450 -0.49 -4.01 1.01
C GLY A 450 0.46 -4.15 -0.19
N CYS A 451 1.32 -5.18 -0.23
CA CYS A 451 2.30 -5.36 -1.30
C CYS A 451 1.71 -5.29 -2.73
N PRO A 452 0.56 -5.95 -3.04
CA PRO A 452 -0.06 -5.85 -4.36
C PRO A 452 -0.46 -4.43 -4.78
N LEU A 453 -0.63 -3.49 -3.84
CA LEU A 453 -0.90 -2.09 -4.18
C LEU A 453 0.23 -1.47 -5.01
N LEU A 454 1.48 -1.93 -4.86
CA LEU A 454 2.59 -1.48 -5.70
C LEU A 454 2.35 -1.77 -7.19
N LEU A 455 1.62 -2.84 -7.52
CA LEU A 455 1.24 -3.16 -8.90
C LEU A 455 0.08 -2.28 -9.39
N PHE A 456 -0.91 -2.06 -8.54
CA PHE A 456 -2.16 -1.38 -8.94
C PHE A 456 -2.08 0.15 -8.91
N TRP A 457 -1.29 0.73 -8.00
CA TRP A 457 -1.31 2.18 -7.75
C TRP A 457 -0.90 3.07 -8.94
N PRO A 458 0.10 2.69 -9.77
CA PRO A 458 0.37 3.42 -11.01
C PRO A 458 -0.87 3.52 -11.92
N LEU A 459 -1.62 2.43 -12.05
CA LEU A 459 -2.84 2.35 -12.88
C LEU A 459 -3.96 3.24 -12.32
N VAL A 460 -4.11 3.28 -10.99
CA VAL A 460 -5.06 4.17 -10.29
C VAL A 460 -4.73 5.64 -10.55
N CYS A 461 -3.44 6.01 -10.51
CA CYS A 461 -3.00 7.39 -10.68
C CYS A 461 -2.99 7.84 -12.15
N GLU A 462 -2.86 6.92 -13.10
CA GLU A 462 -2.94 7.22 -14.53
C GLU A 462 -4.32 7.79 -14.91
N VAL A 463 -5.40 7.21 -14.34
CA VAL A 463 -6.79 7.71 -14.43
C VAL A 463 -6.90 9.19 -14.01
N ARG A 464 -6.07 9.67 -13.08
CA ARG A 464 -6.05 11.06 -12.60
C ARG A 464 -5.28 12.02 -13.52
N GLY A 465 -4.32 11.50 -14.30
CA GLY A 465 -3.54 12.29 -15.25
C GLY A 465 -4.44 12.87 -16.33
N THR A 466 -5.29 12.03 -16.90
CA THR A 466 -6.21 12.34 -17.99
C THR A 466 -7.33 13.30 -17.57
N ARG A 467 -7.93 13.09 -16.39
CA ARG A 467 -9.06 13.90 -15.89
C ARG A 467 -8.77 15.39 -15.67
N SER A 468 -7.51 15.77 -15.41
CA SER A 468 -7.12 17.19 -15.23
C SER A 468 -6.40 17.82 -16.43
N THR A 469 -6.07 17.04 -17.46
CA THR A 469 -5.62 17.56 -18.75
C THR A 469 -6.81 17.84 -19.69
N ARG A 470 -7.97 17.20 -19.44
CA ARG A 470 -9.22 17.33 -20.21
C ARG A 470 -10.13 18.52 -19.84
N LEU A 471 -9.76 19.35 -18.86
CA LEU A 471 -10.48 20.59 -18.55
C LEU A 471 -10.32 21.70 -19.61
N ALA A 472 -9.72 21.38 -20.77
CA ALA A 472 -9.48 22.31 -21.88
C ALA A 472 -9.95 21.82 -23.26
N GLY A 473 -10.78 20.77 -23.34
CA GLY A 473 -11.39 20.35 -24.61
C GLY A 473 -11.78 18.86 -24.64
N GLU A 474 -13.06 18.64 -24.94
CA GLU A 474 -13.77 17.39 -25.29
C GLU A 474 -13.83 16.26 -24.22
N GLU A 475 -15.07 15.81 -23.98
CA GLU A 475 -15.53 15.03 -22.83
C GLU A 475 -15.37 13.50 -22.97
N GLU A 476 -15.09 12.90 -21.80
CA GLU A 476 -15.52 11.60 -21.28
C GLU A 476 -15.54 10.35 -22.19
N SER A 477 -14.51 9.47 -22.07
CA SER A 477 -14.68 7.98 -22.05
C SER A 477 -13.34 7.20 -22.08
N GLU A 478 -12.35 7.53 -21.24
CA GLU A 478 -11.19 6.62 -21.04
C GLU A 478 -10.86 6.33 -19.57
N ASP A 479 -11.53 7.00 -18.63
CA ASP A 479 -11.07 7.09 -17.24
C ASP A 479 -11.47 5.88 -16.36
N ALA A 480 -12.25 4.92 -16.86
CA ALA A 480 -12.86 3.88 -16.01
C ALA A 480 -12.26 2.47 -16.12
N VAL A 481 -11.26 2.23 -17.00
CA VAL A 481 -10.98 0.84 -17.45
C VAL A 481 -9.53 0.34 -17.35
N MET A 482 -8.61 1.08 -16.71
CA MET A 482 -7.20 0.65 -16.71
C MET A 482 -6.93 -0.62 -15.89
N GLU A 483 -7.44 -0.72 -14.66
CA GLU A 483 -7.30 -1.94 -13.85
C GLU A 483 -7.98 -3.17 -14.50
N MET A 484 -9.00 -2.94 -15.31
CA MET A 484 -9.69 -3.97 -16.08
C MET A 484 -8.92 -4.41 -17.34
N ARG A 485 -8.00 -3.60 -17.89
CA ARG A 485 -7.05 -4.03 -18.94
C ARG A 485 -6.17 -5.19 -18.49
N LEU A 486 -5.88 -5.31 -17.19
CA LEU A 486 -5.11 -6.44 -16.65
C LEU A 486 -5.84 -7.76 -16.91
N ARG A 487 -7.17 -7.72 -16.99
CA ARG A 487 -8.00 -8.90 -17.27
C ARG A 487 -8.00 -9.31 -18.75
N GLU A 488 -7.70 -8.40 -19.67
CA GLU A 488 -7.51 -8.73 -21.09
C GLU A 488 -6.30 -9.65 -21.30
N SER A 489 -5.32 -9.62 -20.38
CA SER A 489 -4.13 -10.46 -20.42
C SER A 489 -3.88 -11.16 -19.08
N PRO A 490 -4.70 -12.16 -18.71
CA PRO A 490 -4.67 -12.78 -17.37
C PRO A 490 -3.32 -13.43 -17.06
N GLN A 491 -2.61 -13.94 -18.08
CA GLN A 491 -1.27 -14.51 -17.92
C GLN A 491 -0.23 -13.45 -17.53
N LYS A 492 -0.31 -12.24 -18.09
CA LYS A 492 0.61 -11.14 -17.75
C LYS A 492 0.31 -10.60 -16.35
N PHE A 493 -0.97 -10.53 -15.99
CA PHE A 493 -1.41 -10.14 -14.66
C PHE A 493 -0.90 -11.11 -13.59
N SER A 494 -1.15 -12.41 -13.73
CA SER A 494 -0.71 -13.41 -12.76
C SER A 494 0.81 -13.49 -12.67
N SER A 495 1.52 -13.39 -13.80
CA SER A 495 2.98 -13.31 -13.82
C SER A 495 3.51 -12.06 -13.11
N GLY A 496 2.87 -10.90 -13.28
CA GLY A 496 3.27 -9.64 -12.63
C GLY A 496 3.07 -9.70 -11.12
N LEU A 497 1.94 -10.24 -10.68
CA LEU A 497 1.63 -10.42 -9.26
C LEU A 497 2.59 -11.42 -8.59
N LEU A 498 2.82 -12.57 -9.23
CA LEU A 498 3.77 -13.58 -8.74
C LEU A 498 5.20 -13.01 -8.68
N GLN A 499 5.62 -12.27 -9.71
CA GLN A 499 6.94 -11.64 -9.74
C GLN A 499 7.08 -10.61 -8.60
N LEU A 500 6.05 -9.80 -8.33
CA LEU A 500 6.05 -8.85 -7.23
C LEU A 500 6.15 -9.56 -5.88
N SER A 501 5.31 -10.57 -5.63
CA SER A 501 5.36 -11.36 -4.40
C SER A 501 6.72 -12.03 -4.22
N ALA A 502 7.27 -12.63 -5.27
CA ALA A 502 8.59 -13.25 -5.25
C ALA A 502 9.71 -12.24 -4.97
N ARG A 503 9.66 -11.04 -5.56
CA ARG A 503 10.63 -9.97 -5.28
C ARG A 503 10.56 -9.52 -3.82
N TYR A 504 9.37 -9.30 -3.29
CA TYR A 504 9.20 -8.88 -1.89
C TYR A 504 9.68 -9.95 -0.91
N LEU A 505 9.32 -11.22 -1.15
CA LEU A 505 9.81 -12.35 -0.36
C LEU A 505 11.32 -12.55 -0.50
N PHE A 506 11.89 -12.31 -1.69
CA PHE A 506 13.34 -12.37 -1.88
C PHE A 506 14.06 -11.31 -1.05
N VAL A 507 13.55 -10.07 -1.02
CA VAL A 507 14.13 -8.99 -0.23
C VAL A 507 14.14 -9.34 1.28
N ASN A 508 13.01 -9.83 1.80
CA ASN A 508 12.93 -10.24 3.20
C ASN A 508 13.76 -11.50 3.48
N GLY A 509 13.74 -12.49 2.58
CA GLY A 509 14.53 -13.71 2.69
C GLY A 509 16.03 -13.45 2.66
N ALA A 510 16.49 -12.47 1.87
CA ALA A 510 17.88 -12.03 1.86
C ALA A 510 18.30 -11.43 3.22
N GLN A 511 17.40 -10.71 3.91
CA GLN A 511 17.64 -10.23 5.28
C GLN A 511 17.76 -11.38 6.28
N VAL A 512 16.84 -12.36 6.22
CA VAL A 512 16.94 -13.57 7.06
C VAL A 512 18.24 -14.29 6.81
N PHE A 513 18.59 -14.55 5.56
CA PHE A 513 19.84 -15.20 5.20
C PHE A 513 21.07 -14.44 5.72
N ALA A 514 21.10 -13.11 5.54
CA ALA A 514 22.16 -12.28 6.08
C ALA A 514 22.24 -12.34 7.62
N SER A 515 21.09 -12.38 8.31
CA SER A 515 21.06 -12.54 9.77
C SER A 515 21.56 -13.91 10.23
N VAL A 516 21.27 -14.99 9.47
CA VAL A 516 21.83 -16.34 9.70
C VAL A 516 23.34 -16.31 9.54
N CYS A 517 23.84 -15.72 8.45
CA CYS A 517 25.27 -15.59 8.19
C CYS A 517 25.96 -14.78 9.30
N ALA A 518 25.37 -13.65 9.71
CA ALA A 518 25.91 -12.81 10.78
C ALA A 518 26.00 -13.57 12.11
N ALA A 519 24.91 -14.25 12.53
CA ALA A 519 24.89 -15.07 13.73
C ALA A 519 25.91 -16.23 13.68
N ALA A 520 26.10 -16.85 12.50
CA ALA A 520 27.05 -17.94 12.32
C ALA A 520 28.51 -17.47 12.38
N ILE A 521 28.83 -16.35 11.71
CA ILE A 521 30.18 -15.76 11.69
C ILE A 521 30.55 -15.25 13.07
N LEU A 522 29.62 -14.55 13.74
CA LEU A 522 29.82 -13.92 15.04
C LEU A 522 29.46 -14.83 16.22
N ARG A 523 29.38 -16.16 16.01
CA ARG A 523 29.00 -17.14 17.04
C ARG A 523 29.92 -17.16 18.27
N ARG A 524 31.17 -16.71 18.11
CA ARG A 524 32.17 -16.61 19.19
C ARG A 524 32.25 -15.19 19.78
N HIS A 525 31.48 -14.25 19.24
CA HIS A 525 31.42 -12.88 19.73
C HIS A 525 30.58 -12.82 21.01
N LEU A 526 31.01 -12.02 21.99
CA LEU A 526 30.39 -11.94 23.31
C LEU A 526 28.91 -11.52 23.22
N MET A 527 28.55 -10.71 22.22
CA MET A 527 27.19 -10.20 22.02
C MET A 527 26.27 -11.15 21.22
N VAL A 528 26.68 -12.37 20.88
CA VAL A 528 25.87 -13.29 20.05
C VAL A 528 24.47 -13.54 20.62
N TRP A 529 24.36 -13.84 21.92
CA TRP A 529 23.08 -14.17 22.54
C TRP A 529 22.24 -12.94 22.91
N LYS A 530 22.87 -11.77 22.99
CA LYS A 530 22.20 -10.51 23.36
C LYS A 530 21.73 -9.71 22.14
N VAL A 531 22.47 -9.76 21.04
CA VAL A 531 22.25 -8.94 19.85
C VAL A 531 21.86 -9.78 18.63
N PHE A 532 22.70 -10.76 18.25
CA PHE A 532 22.55 -11.46 16.97
C PHE A 532 21.47 -12.55 16.98
N ALA A 533 21.40 -13.38 18.03
CA ALA A 533 20.43 -14.46 18.11
C ALA A 533 18.98 -13.94 18.20
N PRO A 534 18.65 -12.94 19.06
CA PRO A 534 17.34 -12.31 19.01
C PRO A 534 17.05 -11.70 17.64
N LYS A 535 17.99 -10.97 17.03
CA LYS A 535 17.81 -10.41 15.69
C LYS A 535 17.45 -11.47 14.65
N LEU A 536 18.16 -12.58 14.61
CA LEU A 536 17.84 -13.72 13.74
C LEU A 536 16.42 -14.24 13.98
N MET A 537 16.02 -14.42 15.24
CA MET A 537 14.68 -14.94 15.55
C MET A 537 13.56 -13.98 15.12
N PHE A 538 13.74 -12.67 15.31
CA PHE A 538 12.78 -11.66 14.86
C PHE A 538 12.73 -11.56 13.33
N GLU A 539 13.86 -11.63 12.62
CA GLU A 539 13.88 -11.65 11.15
C GLU A 539 13.21 -12.92 10.59
N ALA A 540 13.51 -14.09 11.17
CA ALA A 540 12.92 -15.36 10.73
C ALA A 540 11.40 -15.40 10.98
N SER A 541 10.94 -15.00 12.17
CA SER A 541 9.52 -14.94 12.48
C SER A 541 8.79 -13.86 11.68
N GLY A 542 9.40 -12.68 11.50
CA GLY A 542 8.91 -11.63 10.64
C GLY A 542 8.77 -12.06 9.17
N PHE A 543 9.70 -12.89 8.67
CA PHE A 543 9.59 -13.49 7.34
C PHE A 543 8.44 -14.49 7.22
N ILE A 544 8.22 -15.34 8.23
CA ILE A 544 7.09 -16.28 8.25
C ILE A 544 5.76 -15.51 8.27
N VAL A 545 5.61 -14.57 9.19
CA VAL A 545 4.41 -13.72 9.30
C VAL A 545 4.20 -12.93 8.00
N GLY A 546 5.23 -12.26 7.50
CA GLY A 546 5.20 -11.54 6.24
C GLY A 546 4.77 -12.42 5.07
N SER A 547 5.25 -13.67 4.99
CA SER A 547 4.87 -14.62 3.95
C SER A 547 3.38 -14.96 3.99
N VAL A 548 2.84 -15.25 5.18
CA VAL A 548 1.41 -15.53 5.37
C VAL A 548 0.56 -14.35 4.93
N PHE A 549 0.96 -13.12 5.28
CA PHE A 549 0.20 -11.92 4.97
C PHE A 549 0.36 -11.43 3.53
N VAL A 550 1.49 -11.72 2.86
CA VAL A 550 1.61 -11.56 1.39
C VAL A 550 0.62 -12.48 0.68
N ILE A 551 0.54 -13.75 1.12
CA ILE A 551 -0.42 -14.71 0.57
C ILE A 551 -1.86 -14.21 0.81
N LEU A 552 -2.16 -13.65 1.99
CA LEU A 552 -3.47 -13.05 2.27
C LEU A 552 -3.80 -11.90 1.30
N GLY A 553 -2.85 -10.99 1.05
CA GLY A 553 -3.01 -9.91 0.07
C GLY A 553 -3.27 -10.43 -1.35
N VAL A 554 -2.49 -11.42 -1.80
CA VAL A 554 -2.69 -12.08 -3.11
C VAL A 554 -4.03 -12.82 -3.15
N ALA A 555 -4.41 -13.53 -2.09
CA ALA A 555 -5.68 -14.23 -2.01
C ALA A 555 -6.86 -13.26 -2.10
N MET A 556 -6.77 -12.09 -1.47
CA MET A 556 -7.77 -11.03 -1.62
C MET A 556 -7.89 -10.56 -3.07
N VAL A 557 -6.77 -10.35 -3.77
CA VAL A 557 -6.78 -10.02 -5.21
C VAL A 557 -7.47 -11.11 -6.03
N MET A 558 -7.17 -12.38 -5.77
CA MET A 558 -7.81 -13.51 -6.47
C MET A 558 -9.31 -13.60 -6.15
N ARG A 559 -9.71 -13.32 -4.91
CA ARG A 559 -11.13 -13.23 -4.51
C ARG A 559 -11.86 -12.14 -5.27
N VAL A 560 -11.23 -10.97 -5.43
CA VAL A 560 -11.78 -9.88 -6.24
C VAL A 560 -11.91 -10.33 -7.69
N ASP A 561 -10.88 -10.90 -8.31
CA ASP A 561 -10.92 -11.37 -9.71
C ASP A 561 -12.06 -12.37 -9.96
N LEU A 562 -12.28 -13.32 -9.03
CA LEU A 562 -13.39 -14.26 -9.11
C LEU A 562 -14.76 -13.56 -9.02
N SER A 563 -14.92 -12.61 -8.11
CA SER A 563 -16.17 -11.85 -7.92
C SER A 563 -16.48 -10.96 -9.12
N VAL A 564 -15.47 -10.27 -9.64
CA VAL A 564 -15.55 -9.53 -10.90
C VAL A 564 -15.92 -10.47 -12.04
N GLY A 565 -15.32 -11.65 -12.12
CA GLY A 565 -15.66 -12.65 -13.13
C GLY A 565 -17.12 -13.11 -13.09
N ARG A 566 -17.69 -13.30 -11.89
CA ARG A 566 -19.11 -13.61 -11.71
C ARG A 566 -20.01 -12.45 -12.13
N LEU A 567 -19.62 -11.21 -11.82
CA LEU A 567 -20.36 -10.01 -12.22
C LEU A 567 -20.48 -9.93 -13.75
N PHE A 568 -19.37 -10.09 -14.49
CA PHE A 568 -19.40 -10.08 -15.95
C PHE A 568 -20.23 -11.22 -16.55
N LYS A 569 -20.20 -12.42 -15.94
CA LYS A 569 -21.08 -13.53 -16.34
C LYS A 569 -22.57 -13.23 -16.17
N LYS A 570 -22.94 -12.38 -15.19
CA LYS A 570 -24.33 -11.94 -14.98
C LYS A 570 -24.75 -10.85 -15.96
N LEU A 571 -23.80 -10.03 -16.43
CA LEU A 571 -24.03 -8.95 -17.39
C LEU A 571 -24.12 -9.45 -18.85
N LEU A 572 -23.59 -10.65 -19.14
CA LEU A 572 -23.80 -11.32 -20.43
C LEU A 572 -25.28 -11.69 -20.60
N PRO A 573 -25.99 -11.22 -21.64
CA PRO A 573 -27.41 -11.51 -21.84
C PRO A 573 -27.66 -13.02 -21.98
N GLN A 574 -28.73 -13.51 -21.37
CA GLN A 574 -29.11 -14.94 -21.32
C GLN A 574 -29.32 -15.62 -22.69
N ASN A 575 -29.34 -14.85 -23.79
CA ASN A 575 -29.50 -15.38 -25.16
C ASN A 575 -28.20 -15.86 -25.82
N SER A 576 -27.07 -15.84 -25.12
CA SER A 576 -25.78 -16.39 -25.59
C SER A 576 -25.34 -17.68 -24.87
N ARG A 577 -26.27 -18.39 -24.22
CA ARG A 577 -26.02 -19.69 -23.58
C ARG A 577 -26.66 -20.83 -24.34
#